data_AF-A0A951PUR4-F1
#
_entry.id   AF-A0A951PUR4-F1
#
_cell.length_a   1.000
_cell.length_b   1.000
_cell.length_c   1.000
_cell.angle_alpha   90.00
_cell.angle_beta   90.00
_cell.angle_gamma   90.00
#
_symmetry.space_group_name_H-M   'P 1'
#
loop_
_entity.id
_entity.type
_entity.pdbx_description
1 polymer ?
#
loop_
_entity_poly.entity_id
_entity_poly.type
_entity_poly.pdbx_seq_one_letter_code
_entity_poly.pdbx_strand_id
1 'polypeptide(L)'
;MGAAADKLVARLSGASDSGVDDNRNRWNSGIRKEWSVRIENVNANIEFDQDVEGMRIERFTVTGKWTSHVRKDYYELGALIDKQWGDNKNPYGNIEIKAKAVDGGITSEVKVDVDNYDDSANRYAREKAEGLIRTIVTTTVAGR
;
A
#
# COMPACT_ATOMS: atom_id res chain seq x y z
N MET A 1 10.31 8.91 -19.40
CA MET A 1 9.06 8.91 -18.61
C MET A 1 8.78 10.35 -18.19
N GLY A 2 7.54 10.69 -17.82
CA GLY A 2 7.14 12.03 -17.40
C GLY A 2 7.57 12.29 -15.97
N ALA A 3 7.96 13.53 -15.64
CA ALA A 3 8.60 13.85 -14.35
C ALA A 3 7.70 13.50 -13.14
N ALA A 4 6.38 13.63 -13.29
CA ALA A 4 5.42 13.27 -12.25
C ALA A 4 5.30 11.74 -12.07
N ALA A 5 5.27 11.00 -13.18
CA ALA A 5 5.26 9.54 -13.17
C ALA A 5 6.54 8.99 -12.51
N ASP A 6 7.70 9.53 -12.88
CA ASP A 6 8.99 9.14 -12.31
C ASP A 6 9.06 9.41 -10.81
N LYS A 7 8.56 10.57 -10.36
CA LYS A 7 8.49 10.91 -8.93
C LYS A 7 7.65 9.90 -8.16
N LEU A 8 6.49 9.51 -8.69
CA LEU A 8 5.60 8.55 -8.02
C LEU A 8 6.18 7.14 -8.03
N VAL A 9 6.74 6.69 -9.16
CA VAL A 9 7.44 5.39 -9.26
C VAL A 9 8.58 5.33 -8.26
N ALA A 10 9.42 6.37 -8.17
CA ALA A 10 10.54 6.41 -7.24
C ALA A 10 10.11 6.33 -5.78
N ARG A 11 8.97 6.97 -5.42
CA ARG A 11 8.44 6.93 -4.05
C ARG A 11 7.79 5.60 -3.69
N LEU A 12 7.18 4.91 -4.65
CA LEU A 12 6.56 3.61 -4.44
C LEU A 12 7.58 2.46 -4.51
N SER A 13 8.63 2.59 -5.31
CA SER A 13 9.61 1.53 -5.53
C SER A 13 10.35 1.18 -4.25
N GLY A 14 10.13 -0.03 -3.74
CA GLY A 14 10.76 -0.49 -2.51
C GLY A 14 10.18 0.13 -1.25
N ALA A 15 9.07 0.88 -1.34
CA ALA A 15 8.38 1.39 -0.17
C ALA A 15 7.92 0.24 0.72
N SER A 16 8.09 0.40 2.02
CA SER A 16 7.67 -0.59 3.00
C SER A 16 7.16 0.08 4.26
N ASP A 17 6.28 -0.61 4.95
CA ASP A 17 5.80 -0.20 6.26
C ASP A 17 5.57 -1.45 7.13
N SER A 18 5.64 -1.28 8.44
CA SER A 18 5.48 -2.38 9.39
C SER A 18 4.98 -1.87 10.73
N GLY A 19 4.25 -2.70 11.45
CA GLY A 19 3.76 -2.31 12.76
C GLY A 19 3.11 -3.43 13.54
N VAL A 20 2.61 -3.05 14.71
CA VAL A 20 1.91 -3.92 15.63
C VAL A 20 0.63 -3.21 16.08
N ASP A 21 -0.52 -3.85 15.84
CA ASP A 21 -1.78 -3.45 16.45
C ASP A 21 -1.99 -4.33 17.70
N ASP A 22 -1.74 -3.77 18.87
CA ASP A 22 -1.84 -4.47 20.15
C ASP A 22 -3.08 -4.01 20.94
N ASN A 23 -4.13 -4.85 20.90
CA ASN A 23 -5.37 -4.60 21.63
C ASN A 23 -5.44 -5.43 22.92
N ARG A 24 -4.28 -5.78 23.51
CA ARG A 24 -4.25 -6.45 24.80
C ARG A 24 -4.59 -5.49 25.94
N ASN A 25 -5.36 -5.98 26.90
CA ASN A 25 -5.73 -5.23 28.10
C ASN A 25 -4.57 -5.18 29.11
N ARG A 26 -4.78 -4.51 30.26
CA ARG A 26 -3.79 -4.40 31.34
C ARG A 26 -3.25 -5.74 31.90
N TRP A 27 -3.94 -6.85 31.64
CA TRP A 27 -3.56 -8.20 32.05
C TRP A 27 -2.87 -8.99 30.92
N ASN A 28 -2.50 -8.32 29.84
CA ASN A 28 -1.95 -8.92 28.62
C ASN A 28 -2.88 -9.95 27.96
N SER A 29 -4.19 -9.88 28.20
CA SER A 29 -5.19 -10.68 27.47
C SER A 29 -5.73 -9.89 26.29
N GLY A 30 -5.91 -10.54 25.15
CA GLY A 30 -6.48 -9.93 23.95
C GLY A 30 -5.76 -10.36 22.68
N ILE A 31 -5.85 -9.54 21.64
CA ILE A 31 -5.31 -9.85 20.32
C ILE A 31 -4.11 -8.95 20.05
N ARG A 32 -3.02 -9.55 19.57
CA ARG A 32 -1.88 -8.83 18.99
C ARG A 32 -1.78 -9.20 17.52
N LYS A 33 -1.77 -8.19 16.65
CA LYS A 33 -1.53 -8.36 15.21
C LYS A 33 -0.22 -7.71 14.83
N GLU A 34 0.58 -8.40 14.05
CA GLU A 34 1.82 -7.86 13.48
C GLU A 34 1.71 -7.87 11.98
N TRP A 35 2.34 -6.89 11.34
CA TRP A 35 2.32 -6.79 9.89
C TRP A 35 3.60 -6.13 9.37
N SER A 36 3.96 -6.53 8.16
CA SER A 36 4.89 -5.81 7.30
C SER A 36 4.37 -5.89 5.87
N VAL A 37 4.51 -4.81 5.11
CA VAL A 37 4.13 -4.73 3.71
C VAL A 37 5.27 -4.09 2.94
N ARG A 38 5.48 -4.55 1.70
CA ARG A 38 6.45 -3.99 0.77
C ARG A 38 5.85 -3.85 -0.61
N ILE A 39 6.23 -2.79 -1.31
CA ILE A 39 5.87 -2.48 -2.69
C ILE A 39 7.06 -2.79 -3.60
N GLU A 40 6.81 -3.52 -4.67
CA GLU A 40 7.84 -4.05 -5.57
C GLU A 40 7.41 -3.98 -7.03
N ASN A 41 8.38 -4.13 -7.94
CA ASN A 41 8.15 -4.21 -9.39
C ASN A 41 7.29 -3.05 -9.94
N VAL A 42 7.52 -1.84 -9.44
CA VAL A 42 6.74 -0.66 -9.80
C VAL A 42 7.18 -0.12 -11.15
N ASN A 43 6.22 0.12 -12.04
CA ASN A 43 6.44 0.65 -13.38
C ASN A 43 5.34 1.66 -13.72
N ALA A 44 5.65 2.68 -14.52
CA ALA A 44 4.66 3.62 -15.05
C ALA A 44 4.56 3.53 -16.57
N ASN A 45 3.33 3.59 -17.07
CA ASN A 45 3.03 3.74 -18.49
C ASN A 45 2.30 5.07 -18.70
N ILE A 46 2.85 5.92 -19.56
CA ILE A 46 2.22 7.19 -19.95
C ILE A 46 1.20 6.87 -21.03
N GLU A 47 -0.04 7.25 -20.79
CA GLU A 47 -1.15 7.05 -21.72
C GLU A 47 -1.38 8.29 -22.58
N PHE A 48 -1.10 9.47 -22.04
CA PHE A 48 -1.36 10.76 -22.70
C PHE A 48 -0.41 11.84 -22.20
N ASP A 49 0.10 12.66 -23.11
CA ASP A 49 0.93 13.83 -22.82
C ASP A 49 0.56 14.93 -23.82
N GLN A 50 0.09 16.07 -23.32
CA GLN A 50 -0.36 17.19 -24.16
C GLN A 50 0.02 18.52 -23.54
N ASP A 51 0.50 19.42 -24.38
CA ASP A 51 0.67 20.83 -24.05
C ASP A 51 -0.59 21.61 -24.48
N VAL A 52 -1.29 22.22 -23.51
CA VAL A 52 -2.49 23.03 -23.73
C VAL A 52 -2.27 24.39 -23.09
N GLU A 53 -2.26 25.46 -23.89
CA GLU A 53 -2.13 26.85 -23.40
C GLU A 53 -0.91 27.08 -22.48
N GLY A 54 0.21 26.37 -22.76
CA GLY A 54 1.42 26.44 -21.95
C GLY A 54 1.41 25.55 -20.70
N MET A 55 0.32 24.81 -20.46
CA MET A 55 0.24 23.80 -19.40
C MET A 55 0.49 22.39 -19.95
N ARG A 56 1.35 21.62 -19.28
CA ARG A 56 1.59 20.22 -19.65
C ARG A 56 0.67 19.30 -18.86
N ILE A 57 -0.12 18.51 -19.57
CA ILE A 57 -1.08 17.55 -19.00
C ILE A 57 -0.59 16.14 -19.31
N GLU A 58 -0.16 15.42 -18.28
CA GLU A 58 0.22 14.00 -18.39
C GLU A 58 -0.87 13.12 -17.76
N ARG A 59 -1.26 12.02 -18.42
CA ARG A 59 -2.02 10.92 -17.80
C ARG A 59 -1.19 9.66 -17.87
N PHE A 60 -1.10 8.96 -16.75
CA PHE A 60 -0.30 7.76 -16.64
C PHE A 60 -0.91 6.77 -15.66
N THR A 61 -0.60 5.50 -15.90
CA THR A 61 -0.97 4.39 -15.03
C THR A 61 0.31 3.84 -14.41
N VAL A 62 0.37 3.80 -13.08
CA VAL A 62 1.43 3.13 -12.32
C VAL A 62 0.94 1.75 -11.92
N THR A 63 1.71 0.72 -12.25
CA THR A 63 1.45 -0.67 -11.86
C THR A 63 2.56 -1.17 -10.95
N GLY A 64 2.26 -2.16 -10.13
CA GLY A 64 3.25 -2.79 -9.26
C GLY A 64 2.72 -4.03 -8.57
N LYS A 65 3.50 -4.54 -7.63
CA LYS A 65 3.11 -5.65 -6.74
C LYS A 65 3.29 -5.21 -5.30
N TRP A 66 2.51 -5.82 -4.42
CA TRP A 66 2.77 -5.75 -2.99
C TRP A 66 2.92 -7.16 -2.42
N THR A 67 3.79 -7.27 -1.42
CA THR A 67 4.01 -8.49 -0.64
C THR A 67 3.88 -8.13 0.83
N SER A 68 3.58 -9.13 1.67
CA SER A 68 3.43 -8.90 3.10
C SER A 68 3.79 -10.11 3.94
N HIS A 69 3.95 -9.84 5.24
CA HIS A 69 3.90 -10.83 6.30
C HIS A 69 2.92 -10.33 7.35
N VAL A 70 1.94 -11.16 7.74
CA VAL A 70 0.98 -10.85 8.79
C VAL A 70 0.84 -11.99 9.79
N ARG A 71 0.64 -11.61 11.05
CA ARG A 71 0.45 -12.52 12.17
C ARG A 71 -0.69 -12.04 13.05
N LYS A 72 -1.45 -12.97 13.61
CA LYS A 72 -2.49 -12.70 14.60
C LYS A 72 -2.44 -13.75 15.69
N ASP A 73 -2.15 -13.27 16.89
CA ASP A 73 -2.03 -14.07 18.09
C ASP A 73 -3.11 -13.68 19.08
N TYR A 74 -3.67 -14.67 19.78
CA TYR A 74 -4.57 -14.47 20.91
C TYR A 74 -3.86 -14.84 22.21
N TYR A 75 -3.91 -13.93 23.18
CA TYR A 75 -3.31 -14.09 24.50
C TYR A 75 -4.37 -14.10 25.59
N GLU A 76 -4.13 -14.88 26.64
CA GLU A 76 -4.90 -14.89 27.88
C GLU A 76 -3.94 -14.87 29.07
N LEU A 77 -4.07 -13.85 29.92
CA LEU A 77 -3.22 -13.62 31.10
C LEU A 77 -1.72 -13.63 30.75
N GLY A 78 -1.37 -13.12 29.57
CA GLY A 78 0.00 -13.09 29.04
C GLY A 78 0.49 -14.38 28.38
N ALA A 79 -0.26 -15.47 28.44
CA ALA A 79 0.06 -16.71 27.72
C ALA A 79 -0.50 -16.68 26.30
N LEU A 80 0.29 -17.14 25.32
CA LEU A 80 -0.19 -17.34 23.95
C LEU A 80 -1.10 -18.57 23.91
N ILE A 81 -2.36 -18.38 23.54
CA ILE A 81 -3.37 -19.45 23.52
C ILE A 81 -3.62 -19.92 22.09
N ASP A 82 -3.60 -19.02 21.10
CA ASP A 82 -3.91 -19.36 19.71
C ASP A 82 -3.15 -18.46 18.71
N LYS A 83 -2.85 -19.03 17.55
CA LYS A 83 -2.24 -18.38 16.39
C LYS A 83 -3.22 -18.42 15.21
N GLN A 84 -4.20 -17.52 15.20
CA GLN A 84 -5.33 -17.56 14.28
C GLN A 84 -4.97 -17.51 12.79
N TRP A 85 -3.87 -16.86 12.43
CA TRP A 85 -3.37 -16.80 11.04
C TRP A 85 -2.17 -17.73 10.81
N GLY A 86 -1.83 -18.57 11.79
CA GLY A 86 -0.62 -19.39 11.78
C GLY A 86 0.65 -18.58 12.06
N ASP A 87 1.80 -19.19 11.76
CA ASP A 87 3.11 -18.70 12.19
C ASP A 87 3.66 -17.49 11.42
N ASN A 88 3.03 -17.10 10.31
CA ASN A 88 3.20 -15.84 9.56
C ASN A 88 2.60 -16.07 8.17
N LYS A 89 1.42 -15.52 7.91
CA LYS A 89 0.80 -15.64 6.60
C LYS A 89 1.38 -14.56 5.68
N ASN A 90 1.61 -14.90 4.41
CA ASN A 90 2.27 -14.00 3.45
C ASN A 90 1.36 -13.63 2.27
N PRO A 91 0.30 -12.83 2.50
CA PRO A 91 -0.49 -12.26 1.42
C PRO A 91 0.35 -11.45 0.42
N TYR A 92 -0.05 -11.46 -0.84
CA TYR A 92 0.53 -10.66 -1.90
C TYR A 92 -0.54 -10.29 -2.93
N GLY A 93 -0.24 -9.33 -3.80
CA GLY A 93 -1.14 -8.95 -4.89
C GLY A 93 -0.55 -7.88 -5.81
N ASN A 94 -1.39 -7.34 -6.69
CA ASN A 94 -1.02 -6.31 -7.65
C ASN A 94 -1.42 -4.92 -7.15
N ILE A 95 -0.93 -3.89 -7.84
CA ILE A 95 -1.27 -2.49 -7.61
C ILE A 95 -1.51 -1.86 -8.97
N GLU A 96 -2.57 -1.05 -9.09
CA GLU A 96 -2.81 -0.15 -10.21
C GLU A 96 -3.16 1.24 -9.65
N ILE A 97 -2.59 2.29 -10.22
CA ILE A 97 -2.84 3.67 -9.83
C ILE A 97 -2.97 4.50 -11.09
N LYS A 98 -4.12 5.14 -11.28
CA LYS A 98 -4.34 6.06 -12.40
C LYS A 98 -4.12 7.48 -11.91
N ALA A 99 -3.29 8.22 -12.63
CA ALA A 99 -2.93 9.57 -12.23
C ALA A 99 -2.98 10.51 -13.42
N LYS A 100 -3.48 11.72 -13.15
CA LYS A 100 -3.33 12.87 -14.02
C LYS A 100 -2.35 13.81 -13.34
N ALA A 101 -1.42 14.38 -14.10
CA ALA A 101 -0.59 15.49 -13.67
C ALA A 101 -0.85 16.71 -14.55
N VAL A 102 -0.82 17.89 -13.95
CA VAL A 102 -0.87 19.19 -14.63
C VAL A 102 0.33 19.98 -14.16
N ASP A 103 1.15 20.45 -15.10
CA ASP A 103 2.42 21.16 -14.85
C ASP A 103 3.33 20.43 -13.86
N GLY A 104 3.38 19.09 -13.99
CA GLY A 104 4.20 18.22 -13.14
C GLY A 104 3.59 17.88 -11.77
N GLY A 105 2.43 18.43 -11.40
CA GLY A 105 1.73 18.11 -10.14
C GLY A 105 0.60 17.08 -10.30
N ILE A 106 0.58 16.02 -9.49
CA ILE A 106 -0.36 14.87 -9.56
C ILE A 106 -1.75 15.20 -8.94
N THR A 107 -2.87 14.66 -9.48
CA THR A 107 -4.26 14.92 -9.01
C THR A 107 -5.16 13.68 -8.76
N SER A 108 -4.61 12.46 -8.85
CA SER A 108 -5.05 11.16 -8.25
C SER A 108 -6.44 10.54 -8.56
N GLU A 109 -6.44 9.32 -9.12
CA GLU A 109 -7.50 8.31 -9.01
C GLU A 109 -6.88 6.94 -8.64
N VAL A 110 -6.92 6.57 -7.35
CA VAL A 110 -6.22 5.37 -6.83
C VAL A 110 -7.20 4.19 -6.70
N LYS A 111 -7.06 3.17 -7.57
CA LYS A 111 -7.81 1.91 -7.49
C LYS A 111 -6.84 0.74 -7.27
N VAL A 112 -6.65 0.37 -6.00
CA VAL A 112 -5.81 -0.79 -5.63
C VAL A 112 -6.63 -2.06 -5.76
N ASP A 113 -6.20 -3.00 -6.61
CA ASP A 113 -6.85 -4.30 -6.78
C ASP A 113 -5.97 -5.40 -6.19
N VAL A 114 -6.53 -6.18 -5.28
CA VAL A 114 -5.80 -7.18 -4.50
C VAL A 114 -6.61 -8.46 -4.49
N ASP A 115 -5.96 -9.58 -4.78
CA ASP A 115 -6.57 -10.90 -4.84
C ASP A 115 -7.42 -11.20 -3.58
N ASN A 116 -8.73 -11.29 -3.80
CA ASN A 116 -9.72 -11.57 -2.76
C ASN A 116 -9.78 -13.07 -2.47
N TYR A 117 -8.87 -13.55 -1.64
CA TYR A 117 -9.19 -14.71 -0.82
C TYR A 117 -10.02 -14.23 0.36
N ASP A 118 -11.21 -14.81 0.57
CA ASP A 118 -12.15 -14.42 1.63
C ASP A 118 -11.67 -14.89 3.01
N ASP A 119 -10.46 -14.50 3.38
CA ASP A 119 -9.89 -14.72 4.70
C ASP A 119 -9.38 -13.42 5.32
N SER A 120 -9.48 -13.37 6.64
CA SER A 120 -9.21 -12.17 7.43
C SER A 120 -7.76 -11.69 7.39
N ALA A 121 -6.80 -12.56 7.07
CA ALA A 121 -5.38 -12.19 7.01
C ALA A 121 -5.07 -11.43 5.71
N ASN A 122 -5.56 -11.94 4.57
CA ASN A 122 -5.43 -11.27 3.27
C ASN A 122 -6.08 -9.88 3.30
N ARG A 123 -7.29 -9.78 3.87
CA ARG A 123 -8.00 -8.50 4.05
C ARG A 123 -7.19 -7.50 4.88
N TYR A 124 -6.64 -7.95 6.02
CA TYR A 124 -5.85 -7.10 6.89
C TYR A 124 -4.55 -6.62 6.22
N ALA A 125 -3.83 -7.50 5.54
CA ALA A 125 -2.61 -7.15 4.81
C ALA A 125 -2.90 -6.14 3.69
N ARG A 126 -3.97 -6.35 2.93
CA ARG A 126 -4.46 -5.44 1.89
C ARG A 126 -4.73 -4.04 2.43
N GLU A 127 -5.43 -3.93 3.56
CA GLU A 127 -5.72 -2.63 4.19
C GLU A 127 -4.44 -1.87 4.55
N LYS A 128 -3.41 -2.57 5.05
CA LYS A 128 -2.11 -1.95 5.34
C LYS A 128 -1.38 -1.53 4.07
N ALA A 129 -1.41 -2.34 3.02
CA ALA A 129 -0.85 -1.99 1.72
C ALA A 129 -1.52 -0.76 1.09
N GLU A 130 -2.86 -0.71 1.11
CA GLU A 130 -3.63 0.44 0.65
C GLU A 130 -3.28 1.71 1.44
N GLY A 131 -3.13 1.61 2.77
CA GLY A 131 -2.75 2.73 3.62
C GLY A 131 -1.38 3.32 3.26
N LEU A 132 -0.37 2.46 3.05
CA LEU A 132 0.95 2.87 2.60
C LEU A 132 0.89 3.58 1.24
N ILE A 133 0.23 2.97 0.25
CA ILE A 133 0.10 3.53 -1.10
C ILE A 133 -0.62 4.89 -1.07
N ARG A 134 -1.74 4.98 -0.35
CA ARG A 134 -2.50 6.24 -0.22
C ARG A 134 -1.67 7.35 0.42
N THR A 135 -0.87 7.02 1.44
CA THR A 135 0.02 7.97 2.11
C THR A 135 1.05 8.50 1.12
N ILE A 136 1.72 7.61 0.38
CA ILE A 136 2.72 7.99 -0.63
C ILE A 136 2.11 8.86 -1.72
N VAL A 137 0.96 8.46 -2.28
CA VAL A 137 0.27 9.26 -3.31
C VAL A 137 -0.08 10.64 -2.76
N THR A 138 -0.69 10.72 -1.58
CA THR A 138 -1.10 11.98 -0.95
C THR A 138 0.10 12.89 -0.69
N THR A 139 1.20 12.37 -0.14
CA THR A 139 2.42 13.15 0.08
C THR A 139 3.07 13.59 -1.24
N THR A 140 2.99 12.76 -2.28
CA THR A 140 3.53 13.12 -3.61
C THR A 140 2.73 14.23 -4.26
N VAL A 141 1.41 14.25 -4.05
CA VAL A 141 0.49 15.33 -4.48
C VAL A 141 0.71 16.61 -3.66
N ALA A 142 0.84 16.50 -2.33
CA ALA A 142 0.93 17.63 -1.41
C ALA A 142 2.31 18.30 -1.40
N GLY A 143 3.39 17.54 -1.60
CA GLY A 143 4.77 18.04 -1.65
C GLY A 143 5.12 18.69 -2.99
N ARG A 144 4.32 19.66 -3.42
CA ARG A 144 4.62 20.58 -4.54
C ARG A 144 5.95 21.28 -4.29
#